data_AF-A0A133KL97-F1
#
_entry.id   AF-A0A133KL97-F1
#
_cell.length_a   1.000
_cell.length_b   1.000
_cell.length_c   1.000
_cell.angle_alpha   90.00
_cell.angle_beta   90.00
_cell.angle_gamma   90.00
#
_symmetry.space_group_name_H-M   'P 1'
#
loop_
_entity.id
_entity.type
_entity.pdbx_description
1 polymer ?
#
loop_
_entity_poly.entity_id
_entity_poly.type
_entity_poly.pdbx_seq_one_letter_code
_entity_poly.pdbx_strand_id
1 'polypeptide(L)'
;MPKGMEWSMLSKEERERLRGLSKEHAENIGLHILAAYALEEKDPELALAHAKWAAHQASRIDFSRETLAFIAYRQGDYKLALREFRTAYRMNGFLDYLPFIADCERGNGDPKKAIEVVRSDDAKALHGEAKAEMFLVYAGALADLKMWDKAIEIVHTLGRSKGLPGEYRMRAVQAEQYFLDECGRTEEAAALDDLLDRLETQYAEADEDETVDDVIIDHDMEHFTDDELDMLGISEDDAQFAPDDYDDMYGGSEDGYGDESDDAESDDSDDSADAEAGQNPDAEDEASLDGPLADEEELTAKETEEGAESFTDPADQNADDTGEAADEAEDAEPAEADDAQTDEAEALDAAEPAAEAQDE
;
A
#
# COMPACT_ATOMS: atom_id res chain seq x y z
N MET A 1 -24.96 -5.15 -7.43
CA MET A 1 -24.68 -3.86 -8.09
C MET A 1 -25.39 -2.75 -7.35
N PRO A 2 -24.65 -1.84 -6.70
CA PRO A 2 -25.15 -0.55 -6.21
C PRO A 2 -25.75 0.32 -7.33
N LYS A 3 -26.53 1.33 -6.97
CA LYS A 3 -27.14 2.29 -7.91
C LYS A 3 -26.19 3.45 -8.23
N GLY A 4 -26.33 4.04 -9.42
CA GLY A 4 -25.57 5.24 -9.83
C GLY A 4 -24.10 4.97 -10.15
N MET A 5 -23.69 3.70 -10.21
CA MET A 5 -22.33 3.28 -10.48
C MET A 5 -22.08 3.23 -11.99
N GLU A 6 -21.03 3.90 -12.45
CA GLU A 6 -20.73 4.06 -13.88
C GLU A 6 -19.28 3.71 -14.22
N TRP A 7 -19.04 3.23 -15.44
CA TRP A 7 -17.68 3.01 -16.00
C TRP A 7 -16.82 4.29 -16.02
N SER A 8 -17.45 5.46 -16.04
CA SER A 8 -16.81 6.78 -15.94
C SER A 8 -16.06 7.00 -14.63
N MET A 9 -16.46 6.30 -13.55
CA MET A 9 -15.92 6.46 -12.19
C MET A 9 -14.57 5.76 -11.98
N LEU A 10 -14.21 4.77 -12.81
CA LEU A 10 -12.86 4.23 -12.79
C LEU A 10 -11.86 5.25 -13.33
N SER A 11 -10.66 5.28 -12.76
CA SER A 11 -9.51 6.04 -13.25
C SER A 11 -9.17 5.66 -14.70
N LYS A 12 -8.34 6.48 -15.34
CA LYS A 12 -7.81 6.19 -16.69
C LYS A 12 -6.96 4.91 -16.70
N GLU A 13 -6.24 4.64 -15.62
CA GLU A 13 -5.30 3.53 -15.47
C GLU A 13 -6.00 2.24 -15.04
N GLU A 14 -7.02 2.32 -14.19
CA GLU A 14 -7.91 1.19 -13.89
C GLU A 14 -8.59 0.67 -15.16
N ARG A 15 -9.09 1.58 -16.02
CA ARG A 15 -9.66 1.23 -17.33
C ARG A 15 -8.61 0.71 -18.32
N GLU A 16 -7.35 1.11 -18.20
CA GLU A 16 -6.24 0.58 -19.01
C GLU A 16 -5.97 -0.89 -18.69
N ARG A 17 -5.94 -1.26 -17.40
CA ARG A 17 -5.76 -2.66 -16.93
C ARG A 17 -6.87 -3.59 -17.42
N LEU A 18 -8.06 -3.05 -17.73
CA LEU A 18 -9.19 -3.79 -18.29
C LEU A 18 -9.21 -3.85 -19.84
N ARG A 19 -8.26 -3.21 -20.55
CA ARG A 19 -8.23 -3.16 -22.03
C ARG A 19 -8.09 -4.54 -22.70
N GLY A 20 -7.61 -5.56 -21.99
CA GLY A 20 -7.51 -6.94 -22.51
C GLY A 20 -8.85 -7.64 -22.78
N LEU A 21 -9.98 -6.99 -22.48
CA LEU A 21 -11.34 -7.51 -22.58
C LEU A 21 -12.11 -6.87 -23.74
N SER A 22 -13.24 -7.45 -24.16
CA SER A 22 -14.21 -6.74 -25.00
C SER A 22 -14.85 -5.59 -24.20
N LYS A 23 -15.24 -4.49 -24.89
CA LYS A 23 -15.75 -3.27 -24.24
C LYS A 23 -16.83 -3.55 -23.19
N GLU A 24 -17.88 -4.28 -23.57
CA GLU A 24 -19.02 -4.64 -22.70
C GLU A 24 -18.59 -5.46 -21.48
N HIS A 25 -17.61 -6.36 -21.66
CA HIS A 25 -17.10 -7.20 -20.57
C HIS A 25 -16.18 -6.40 -19.64
N ALA A 26 -15.36 -5.49 -20.18
CA ALA A 26 -14.57 -4.52 -19.41
C ALA A 26 -15.48 -3.63 -18.54
N GLU A 27 -16.52 -3.06 -19.15
CA GLU A 27 -17.52 -2.22 -18.47
C GLU A 27 -18.22 -2.99 -17.33
N ASN A 28 -18.65 -4.22 -17.56
CA ASN A 28 -19.31 -5.06 -16.55
C ASN A 28 -18.36 -5.48 -15.40
N ILE A 29 -17.11 -5.86 -15.71
CA ILE A 29 -16.09 -6.18 -14.69
C ILE A 29 -15.73 -4.94 -13.87
N GLY A 30 -15.53 -3.78 -14.52
CA GLY A 30 -15.21 -2.53 -13.85
C GLY A 30 -16.33 -2.08 -12.90
N LEU A 31 -17.58 -2.22 -13.31
CA LEU A 31 -18.74 -2.00 -12.44
C LEU A 31 -18.75 -2.96 -11.23
N HIS A 32 -18.37 -4.22 -11.41
CA HIS A 32 -18.23 -5.17 -10.29
C HIS A 32 -17.04 -4.86 -9.37
N ILE A 33 -15.96 -4.25 -9.86
CA ILE A 33 -14.82 -3.79 -9.05
C ILE A 33 -15.21 -2.57 -8.22
N LEU A 34 -15.82 -1.55 -8.85
CA LEU A 34 -16.40 -0.40 -8.15
C LEU A 34 -17.42 -0.83 -7.09
N ALA A 35 -18.23 -1.86 -7.39
CA ALA A 35 -19.21 -2.41 -6.46
C ALA A 35 -18.59 -3.13 -5.26
N ALA A 36 -17.37 -3.67 -5.40
CA ALA A 36 -16.66 -4.30 -4.29
C ALA A 36 -16.15 -3.22 -3.32
N TYR A 37 -15.36 -2.26 -3.81
CA TYR A 37 -14.82 -1.18 -2.97
C TYR A 37 -15.91 -0.31 -2.35
N ALA A 38 -16.95 0.09 -3.10
CA ALA A 38 -18.03 0.93 -2.58
C ALA A 38 -18.94 0.24 -1.52
N LEU A 39 -18.77 -1.08 -1.32
CA LEU A 39 -19.48 -1.87 -0.31
C LEU A 39 -18.58 -2.37 0.82
N GLU A 40 -17.26 -2.20 0.77
CA GLU A 40 -16.33 -2.96 1.63
C GLU A 40 -16.55 -2.74 3.14
N GLU A 41 -16.95 -1.54 3.55
CA GLU A 41 -17.31 -1.19 4.93
C GLU A 41 -18.76 -1.56 5.29
N LYS A 42 -19.67 -1.52 4.30
CA LYS A 42 -21.13 -1.39 4.50
C LYS A 42 -21.87 -2.70 4.29
N ASP A 43 -21.36 -3.55 3.41
CA ASP A 43 -21.82 -4.91 3.16
C ASP A 43 -20.61 -5.77 2.71
N PRO A 44 -19.73 -6.19 3.64
CA PRO A 44 -18.51 -6.91 3.32
C PRO A 44 -18.79 -8.23 2.58
N GLU A 45 -19.88 -8.93 2.92
CA GLU A 45 -20.28 -10.17 2.26
C GLU A 45 -20.61 -9.94 0.78
N LEU A 46 -21.38 -8.89 0.47
CA LEU A 46 -21.71 -8.52 -0.92
C LEU A 46 -20.50 -7.93 -1.67
N ALA A 47 -19.62 -7.20 -1.00
CA ALA A 47 -18.35 -6.74 -1.55
C ALA A 47 -17.47 -7.93 -2.00
N LEU A 48 -17.32 -8.92 -1.13
CA LEU A 48 -16.58 -10.15 -1.41
C LEU A 48 -17.24 -10.98 -2.51
N ALA A 49 -18.57 -11.02 -2.58
CA ALA A 49 -19.29 -11.66 -3.68
C ALA A 49 -19.05 -10.95 -5.03
N HIS A 50 -19.04 -9.61 -5.04
CA HIS A 50 -18.72 -8.81 -6.22
C HIS A 50 -17.28 -9.05 -6.71
N ALA A 51 -16.30 -9.03 -5.81
CA ALA A 51 -14.89 -9.29 -6.12
C ALA A 51 -14.64 -10.74 -6.57
N LYS A 52 -15.27 -11.74 -5.91
CA LYS A 52 -15.19 -13.16 -6.32
C LYS A 52 -15.76 -13.40 -7.71
N TRP A 53 -16.86 -12.71 -8.07
CA TRP A 53 -17.41 -12.76 -9.41
C TRP A 53 -16.45 -12.13 -10.43
N ALA A 54 -15.88 -10.96 -10.14
CA ALA A 54 -14.93 -10.29 -11.03
C ALA A 54 -13.70 -11.16 -11.32
N ALA A 55 -13.05 -11.70 -10.28
CA ALA A 55 -11.89 -12.58 -10.42
C ALA A 55 -12.19 -13.93 -11.11
N HIS A 56 -13.46 -14.37 -11.11
CA HIS A 56 -13.90 -15.56 -11.84
C HIS A 56 -14.05 -15.27 -13.35
N GLN A 57 -14.81 -14.23 -13.72
CA GLN A 57 -15.00 -13.85 -15.12
C GLN A 57 -13.70 -13.36 -15.78
N ALA A 58 -12.98 -12.49 -15.07
CA ALA A 58 -11.78 -11.80 -15.53
C ALA A 58 -10.49 -12.55 -15.19
N SER A 59 -10.51 -13.88 -15.11
CA SER A 59 -9.49 -14.72 -14.46
C SER A 59 -8.01 -14.51 -14.88
N ARG A 60 -7.75 -13.86 -16.03
CA ARG A 60 -6.43 -13.48 -16.56
C ARG A 60 -6.12 -11.97 -16.49
N ILE A 61 -6.90 -11.19 -15.75
CA ILE A 61 -6.74 -9.76 -15.55
C ILE A 61 -6.26 -9.51 -14.12
N ASP A 62 -5.10 -8.89 -13.97
CA ASP A 62 -4.42 -8.64 -12.68
C ASP A 62 -5.28 -7.79 -11.74
N PHE A 63 -5.93 -6.74 -12.26
CA PHE A 63 -6.78 -5.84 -11.48
C PHE A 63 -7.96 -6.57 -10.80
N SER A 64 -8.48 -7.63 -11.42
CA SER A 64 -9.53 -8.46 -10.81
C SER A 64 -9.01 -9.35 -9.66
N ARG A 65 -7.73 -9.75 -9.72
CA ARG A 65 -7.04 -10.52 -8.67
C ARG A 65 -6.71 -9.63 -7.50
N GLU A 66 -6.16 -8.44 -7.77
CA GLU A 66 -5.92 -7.38 -6.81
C GLU A 66 -7.19 -6.99 -6.04
N THR A 67 -8.30 -6.74 -6.76
CA THR A 67 -9.58 -6.41 -6.12
C THR A 67 -10.04 -7.51 -5.16
N LEU A 68 -9.93 -8.78 -5.55
CA LEU A 68 -10.27 -9.88 -4.65
C LEU A 68 -9.27 -10.03 -3.49
N ALA A 69 -8.00 -9.69 -3.70
CA ALA A 69 -6.98 -9.75 -2.68
C ALA A 69 -7.23 -8.70 -1.58
N PHE A 70 -7.42 -7.42 -1.94
CA PHE A 70 -7.70 -6.34 -0.98
C PHE A 70 -9.01 -6.54 -0.21
N ILE A 71 -10.08 -6.97 -0.89
CA ILE A 71 -11.38 -7.21 -0.25
C ILE A 71 -11.33 -8.43 0.68
N ALA A 72 -10.56 -9.47 0.35
CA ALA A 72 -10.32 -10.60 1.25
C ALA A 72 -9.43 -10.22 2.45
N TYR A 73 -8.41 -9.39 2.23
CA TYR A 73 -7.47 -8.91 3.25
C TYR A 73 -8.19 -8.10 4.33
N ARG A 74 -9.01 -7.12 3.93
CA ARG A 74 -9.86 -6.31 4.81
C ARG A 74 -10.86 -7.13 5.65
N GLN A 75 -11.17 -8.36 5.24
CA GLN A 75 -12.08 -9.28 5.93
C GLN A 75 -11.34 -10.37 6.72
N GLY A 76 -10.00 -10.33 6.80
CA GLY A 76 -9.20 -11.31 7.51
C GLY A 76 -9.12 -12.70 6.85
N ASP A 77 -9.59 -12.87 5.61
CA ASP A 77 -9.33 -14.08 4.82
C ASP A 77 -7.93 -13.99 4.20
N TYR A 78 -6.92 -13.93 5.07
CA TYR A 78 -5.51 -13.83 4.72
C TYR A 78 -5.06 -14.98 3.80
N LYS A 79 -5.72 -16.14 3.88
CA LYS A 79 -5.45 -17.30 3.01
C LYS A 79 -5.92 -17.10 1.57
N LEU A 80 -7.08 -16.47 1.38
CA LEU A 80 -7.56 -16.03 0.08
C LEU A 80 -6.72 -14.86 -0.44
N ALA A 81 -6.51 -13.83 0.38
CA ALA A 81 -5.74 -12.64 0.02
C ALA A 81 -4.33 -12.99 -0.45
N LEU A 82 -3.57 -13.78 0.33
CA LEU A 82 -2.23 -14.25 -0.02
C LEU A 82 -2.15 -14.94 -1.40
N ARG A 83 -3.17 -15.73 -1.74
CA ARG A 83 -3.23 -16.46 -3.02
C ARG A 83 -3.49 -15.52 -4.19
N GLU A 84 -4.36 -14.55 -4.02
CA GLU A 84 -4.71 -13.60 -5.08
C GLU A 84 -3.64 -12.51 -5.24
N PHE A 85 -3.05 -11.97 -4.15
CA PHE A 85 -1.87 -11.08 -4.22
C PHE A 85 -0.68 -11.77 -4.91
N ARG A 86 -0.31 -13.00 -4.49
CA ARG A 86 0.71 -13.80 -5.19
C ARG A 86 0.32 -14.15 -6.64
N THR A 87 -0.91 -13.92 -7.06
CA THR A 87 -1.35 -14.12 -8.45
C THR A 87 -1.30 -12.82 -9.25
N ALA A 88 -1.76 -11.70 -8.69
CA ALA A 88 -1.56 -10.37 -9.25
C ALA A 88 -0.06 -10.07 -9.45
N TYR A 89 0.76 -10.31 -8.41
CA TYR A 89 2.21 -10.09 -8.45
C TYR A 89 2.89 -10.81 -9.62
N ARG A 90 2.59 -12.09 -9.84
CA ARG A 90 3.12 -12.88 -10.97
C ARG A 90 2.58 -12.47 -12.35
N MET A 91 1.60 -11.56 -12.40
CA MET A 91 0.98 -11.08 -13.64
C MET A 91 1.43 -9.67 -14.04
N ASN A 92 1.82 -8.82 -13.08
CA ASN A 92 2.22 -7.43 -13.34
C ASN A 92 3.57 -7.00 -12.72
N GLY A 93 4.11 -7.74 -11.75
CA GLY A 93 5.38 -7.43 -11.06
C GLY A 93 5.31 -6.28 -10.06
N PHE A 94 4.12 -5.86 -9.61
CA PHE A 94 4.00 -4.70 -8.71
C PHE A 94 4.49 -5.04 -7.30
N LEU A 95 5.64 -4.48 -6.91
CA LEU A 95 6.29 -4.71 -5.62
C LEU A 95 5.39 -4.33 -4.43
N ASP A 96 4.49 -3.37 -4.61
CA ASP A 96 3.57 -2.83 -3.60
C ASP A 96 2.65 -3.89 -2.96
N TYR A 97 2.51 -5.09 -3.56
CA TYR A 97 1.82 -6.21 -2.93
C TYR A 97 2.64 -6.93 -1.85
N LEU A 98 3.96 -6.76 -1.82
CA LEU A 98 4.85 -7.52 -0.93
C LEU A 98 4.57 -7.28 0.57
N PRO A 99 4.27 -6.06 1.07
CA PRO A 99 3.86 -5.86 2.46
C PRO A 99 2.59 -6.64 2.80
N PHE A 100 1.57 -6.60 1.93
CA PHE A 100 0.33 -7.36 2.10
C PHE A 100 0.56 -8.89 2.03
N ILE A 101 1.50 -9.35 1.19
CA ILE A 101 1.90 -10.77 1.12
C ILE A 101 2.59 -11.21 2.43
N ALA A 102 3.48 -10.38 2.97
CA ALA A 102 4.15 -10.63 4.24
C ALA A 102 3.16 -10.64 5.41
N ASP A 103 2.28 -9.64 5.50
CA ASP A 103 1.28 -9.58 6.57
C ASP A 103 0.24 -10.69 6.47
N CYS A 104 -0.14 -11.11 5.26
CA CYS A 104 -0.96 -12.31 5.11
C CYS A 104 -0.27 -13.58 5.63
N GLU A 105 1.05 -13.74 5.52
CA GLU A 105 1.73 -14.88 6.15
C GLU A 105 1.73 -14.76 7.68
N ARG A 106 1.86 -13.53 8.25
CA ARG A 106 1.64 -13.29 9.70
C ARG A 106 0.23 -13.68 10.13
N GLY A 107 -0.79 -13.18 9.44
CA GLY A 107 -2.21 -13.43 9.72
C GLY A 107 -2.64 -14.90 9.52
N ASN A 108 -1.89 -15.68 8.75
CA ASN A 108 -2.03 -17.15 8.67
C ASN A 108 -1.29 -17.90 9.80
N GLY A 109 -0.52 -17.21 10.65
CA GLY A 109 0.23 -17.78 11.78
C GLY A 109 1.70 -18.13 11.48
N ASP A 110 2.24 -17.69 10.36
CA ASP A 110 3.62 -17.98 9.89
C ASP A 110 4.52 -16.72 9.82
N PRO A 111 4.76 -15.98 10.92
CA PRO A 111 5.56 -14.74 10.91
C PRO A 111 7.00 -14.94 10.44
N LYS A 112 7.54 -16.18 10.48
CA LYS A 112 8.85 -16.49 9.89
C LYS A 112 8.87 -16.32 8.37
N LYS A 113 7.79 -16.71 7.67
CA LYS A 113 7.67 -16.49 6.22
C LYS A 113 7.46 -15.02 5.88
N ALA A 114 6.81 -14.26 6.76
CA ALA A 114 6.74 -12.81 6.61
C ALA A 114 8.16 -12.21 6.59
N ILE A 115 9.04 -12.64 7.51
CA ILE A 115 10.46 -12.24 7.53
C ILE A 115 11.22 -12.76 6.29
N GLU A 116 10.90 -13.94 5.75
CA GLU A 116 11.44 -14.41 4.46
C GLU A 116 11.03 -13.51 3.28
N VAL A 117 9.80 -12.99 3.27
CA VAL A 117 9.32 -12.03 2.25
C VAL A 117 9.99 -10.65 2.43
N VAL A 118 10.06 -10.13 3.66
CA VAL A 118 10.77 -8.88 3.99
C VAL A 118 12.23 -8.90 3.50
N ARG A 119 12.88 -10.06 3.56
CA ARG A 119 14.29 -10.24 3.17
C ARG A 119 14.52 -10.64 1.71
N SER A 120 13.47 -10.73 0.91
CA SER A 120 13.59 -10.98 -0.54
C SER A 120 14.20 -9.77 -1.26
N ASP A 121 14.94 -10.02 -2.36
CA ASP A 121 15.55 -8.93 -3.13
C ASP A 121 14.50 -7.98 -3.74
N ASP A 122 13.31 -8.51 -4.08
CA ASP A 122 12.16 -7.71 -4.50
C ASP A 122 11.68 -6.74 -3.39
N ALA A 123 11.79 -7.11 -2.11
CA ALA A 123 11.44 -6.26 -0.97
C ALA A 123 12.55 -5.27 -0.57
N LYS A 124 13.79 -5.49 -1.04
CA LYS A 124 14.88 -4.51 -0.95
C LYS A 124 14.58 -3.30 -1.83
N ALA A 125 14.20 -3.55 -3.08
CA ALA A 125 13.86 -2.54 -4.10
C ALA A 125 12.57 -1.73 -3.83
N LEU A 126 11.84 -2.01 -2.75
CA LEU A 126 10.70 -1.19 -2.31
C LEU A 126 11.16 0.21 -1.87
N HIS A 127 10.34 1.22 -2.21
CA HIS A 127 10.56 2.63 -1.86
C HIS A 127 9.26 3.30 -1.37
N GLY A 128 9.38 4.42 -0.64
CA GLY A 128 8.24 5.22 -0.19
C GLY A 128 7.25 4.46 0.71
N GLU A 129 5.95 4.70 0.51
CA GLU A 129 4.84 4.14 1.30
C GLU A 129 4.90 2.60 1.42
N ALA A 130 5.11 1.89 0.31
CA ALA A 130 5.20 0.43 0.33
C ALA A 130 6.42 -0.09 1.10
N LYS A 131 7.51 0.67 1.19
CA LYS A 131 8.64 0.35 2.08
C LYS A 131 8.28 0.59 3.55
N ALA A 132 7.57 1.68 3.86
CA ALA A 132 7.11 1.98 5.21
C ALA A 132 6.11 0.93 5.74
N GLU A 133 5.17 0.46 4.90
CA GLU A 133 4.33 -0.70 5.24
C GLU A 133 5.16 -1.96 5.51
N MET A 134 6.18 -2.24 4.68
CA MET A 134 7.06 -3.40 4.89
C MET A 134 7.77 -3.35 6.26
N PHE A 135 8.19 -2.16 6.71
CA PHE A 135 8.79 -1.98 8.03
C PHE A 135 7.80 -2.20 9.19
N LEU A 136 6.56 -1.69 9.08
CA LEU A 136 5.50 -1.95 10.07
C LEU A 136 5.20 -3.45 10.16
N VAL A 137 5.07 -4.13 9.02
CA VAL A 137 4.83 -5.58 8.94
C VAL A 137 6.02 -6.38 9.47
N TYR A 138 7.25 -5.96 9.22
CA TYR A 138 8.46 -6.62 9.75
C TYR A 138 8.54 -6.53 11.28
N ALA A 139 8.30 -5.34 11.86
CA ALA A 139 8.26 -5.17 13.29
C ALA A 139 7.14 -6.00 13.94
N GLY A 140 5.96 -6.04 13.30
CA GLY A 140 4.87 -6.94 13.67
C GLY A 140 5.29 -8.42 13.69
N ALA A 141 5.99 -8.90 12.65
CA ALA A 141 6.48 -10.28 12.59
C ALA A 141 7.51 -10.61 13.68
N LEU A 142 8.32 -9.63 14.09
CA LEU A 142 9.25 -9.76 15.22
C LEU A 142 8.51 -9.79 16.57
N ALA A 143 7.46 -8.97 16.74
CA ALA A 143 6.58 -9.00 17.90
C ALA A 143 5.83 -10.33 18.04
N ASP A 144 5.32 -10.89 16.93
CA ASP A 144 4.69 -12.23 16.90
C ASP A 144 5.66 -13.34 17.36
N LEU A 145 6.96 -13.16 17.09
CA LEU A 145 8.05 -14.02 17.55
C LEU A 145 8.59 -13.67 18.95
N LYS A 146 7.99 -12.66 19.62
CA LYS A 146 8.38 -12.13 20.94
C LYS A 146 9.80 -11.56 21.00
N MET A 147 10.30 -11.08 19.87
CA MET A 147 11.57 -10.37 19.72
C MET A 147 11.37 -8.88 20.03
N TRP A 148 10.77 -8.59 21.19
CA TRP A 148 10.17 -7.29 21.54
C TRP A 148 11.12 -6.12 21.37
N ASP A 149 12.36 -6.23 21.85
CA ASP A 149 13.32 -5.14 21.79
C ASP A 149 13.57 -4.69 20.34
N LYS A 150 13.74 -5.63 19.41
CA LYS A 150 13.90 -5.34 17.97
C LYS A 150 12.61 -4.85 17.30
N ALA A 151 11.45 -5.35 17.74
CA ALA A 151 10.17 -4.87 17.21
C ALA A 151 9.95 -3.39 17.59
N ILE A 152 10.23 -3.05 18.85
CA ILE A 152 10.19 -1.68 19.41
C ILE A 152 11.20 -0.79 18.71
N GLU A 153 12.46 -1.22 18.59
CA GLU A 153 13.56 -0.51 17.90
C GLU A 153 13.16 -0.03 16.50
N ILE A 154 12.57 -0.91 15.67
CA ILE A 154 12.16 -0.58 14.31
C ILE A 154 11.05 0.48 14.30
N VAL A 155 9.97 0.30 15.08
CA VAL A 155 8.84 1.25 15.07
C VAL A 155 9.17 2.56 15.80
N HIS A 156 10.08 2.52 16.77
CA HIS A 156 10.61 3.71 17.43
C HIS A 156 11.27 4.62 16.40
N THR A 157 12.18 4.08 15.59
CA THR A 157 12.86 4.84 14.53
C THR A 157 11.88 5.25 13.42
N LEU A 158 10.96 4.37 13.01
CA LEU A 158 9.96 4.67 11.98
C LEU A 158 9.02 5.83 12.39
N GLY A 159 8.58 5.88 13.66
CA GLY A 159 7.75 6.98 14.19
C GLY A 159 8.47 8.33 14.28
N ARG A 160 9.80 8.30 14.38
CA ARG A 160 10.66 9.48 14.53
C ARG A 160 11.29 9.93 13.20
N SER A 161 11.29 9.08 12.17
CA SER A 161 11.67 9.46 10.81
C SER A 161 10.70 10.49 10.24
N LYS A 162 11.25 11.60 9.72
CA LYS A 162 10.49 12.76 9.23
C LYS A 162 10.27 12.78 7.72
N GLY A 163 10.90 11.85 6.99
CA GLY A 163 10.68 11.64 5.56
C GLY A 163 9.48 10.75 5.23
N LEU A 164 8.68 10.35 6.23
CA LEU A 164 7.50 9.49 6.08
C LEU A 164 6.21 10.30 6.23
N PRO A 165 5.14 9.97 5.47
CA PRO A 165 3.84 10.61 5.64
C PRO A 165 3.30 10.41 7.06
N GLY A 166 2.53 11.39 7.54
CA GLY A 166 2.20 11.52 8.96
C GLY A 166 1.54 10.30 9.58
N GLU A 167 0.61 9.69 8.84
CA GLU A 167 -0.08 8.46 9.23
C GLU A 167 0.87 7.27 9.50
N TYR A 168 1.93 7.07 8.71
CA TYR A 168 2.92 6.01 8.97
C TYR A 168 3.65 6.23 10.28
N ARG A 169 3.98 7.48 10.59
CA ARG A 169 4.65 7.87 11.83
C ARG A 169 3.74 7.64 13.03
N MET A 170 2.46 7.99 12.93
CA MET A 170 1.46 7.70 13.96
C MET A 170 1.27 6.19 14.14
N ARG A 171 1.07 5.42 13.05
CA ARG A 171 0.92 3.96 13.09
C ARG A 171 2.14 3.27 13.72
N ALA A 172 3.34 3.80 13.50
CA ALA A 172 4.56 3.33 14.15
C ALA A 172 4.59 3.61 15.67
N VAL A 173 4.25 4.83 16.12
CA VAL A 173 4.19 5.13 17.57
C VAL A 173 3.08 4.33 18.27
N GLN A 174 1.95 4.09 17.62
CA GLN A 174 0.89 3.20 18.12
C GLN A 174 1.39 1.75 18.27
N ALA A 175 2.18 1.25 17.30
CA ALA A 175 2.82 -0.05 17.39
C ALA A 175 3.90 -0.10 18.50
N GLU A 176 4.68 0.97 18.68
CA GLU A 176 5.65 1.12 19.77
C GLU A 176 4.97 1.00 21.14
N GLN A 177 3.88 1.75 21.34
CA GLN A 177 3.07 1.72 22.55
C GLN A 177 2.50 0.32 22.82
N TYR A 178 1.94 -0.34 21.80
CA TYR A 178 1.40 -1.69 21.91
C TYR A 178 2.47 -2.74 22.26
N PHE A 179 3.64 -2.70 21.61
CA PHE A 179 4.75 -3.63 21.91
C PHE A 179 5.34 -3.39 23.31
N LEU A 180 5.39 -2.13 23.76
CA LEU A 180 5.81 -1.78 25.13
C LEU A 180 4.83 -2.34 26.17
N ASP A 181 3.50 -2.22 25.96
CA ASP A 181 2.51 -2.76 26.91
C ASP A 181 2.53 -4.30 26.95
N GLU A 182 2.55 -4.98 25.79
CA GLU A 182 2.60 -6.45 25.70
C GLU A 182 3.87 -7.07 26.31
N CYS A 183 5.01 -6.36 26.30
CA CYS A 183 6.22 -6.80 27.00
C CYS A 183 6.31 -6.32 28.47
N GLY A 184 5.33 -5.55 28.96
CA GLY A 184 5.20 -5.11 30.35
C GLY A 184 5.94 -3.79 30.68
N ARG A 185 6.42 -3.06 29.68
CA ARG A 185 7.05 -1.73 29.80
C ARG A 185 5.98 -0.62 29.80
N THR A 186 4.94 -0.79 30.62
CA THR A 186 3.70 0.00 30.55
C THR A 186 3.89 1.49 30.91
N GLU A 187 4.87 1.83 31.75
CA GLU A 187 5.24 3.22 32.04
C GLU A 187 5.88 3.92 30.82
N GLU A 188 6.58 3.19 29.96
CA GLU A 188 7.14 3.70 28.71
C GLU A 188 6.07 3.78 27.62
N ALA A 189 5.13 2.82 27.58
CA ALA A 189 3.97 2.85 26.70
C ALA A 189 3.10 4.10 26.92
N ALA A 190 2.80 4.43 28.18
CA ALA A 190 2.05 5.65 28.55
C ALA A 190 2.84 6.94 28.29
N ALA A 191 4.17 6.90 28.29
CA ALA A 191 5.01 8.07 27.94
C ALA A 191 4.92 8.46 26.44
N LEU A 192 4.26 7.65 25.60
CA LEU A 192 3.99 7.96 24.19
C LEU A 192 2.65 8.67 23.98
N ASP A 193 1.78 8.78 24.97
CA ASP A 193 0.48 9.49 24.86
C ASP A 193 0.71 10.96 24.44
N ASP A 194 1.62 11.67 25.13
CA ASP A 194 2.06 13.05 24.80
C ASP A 194 2.68 13.19 23.38
N LEU A 195 3.00 12.08 22.69
CA LEU A 195 3.45 12.08 21.29
C LEU A 195 2.29 11.76 20.33
N LEU A 196 1.42 10.83 20.69
CA LEU A 196 0.23 10.49 19.92
C LEU A 196 -0.75 11.68 19.84
N ASP A 197 -1.06 12.34 20.96
CA ASP A 197 -1.94 13.52 21.00
C ASP A 197 -1.46 14.65 20.05
N ARG A 198 -0.13 14.85 19.98
CA ARG A 198 0.48 15.85 19.08
C ARG A 198 0.46 15.42 17.63
N LEU A 199 0.66 14.15 17.33
CA LEU A 199 0.55 13.61 15.97
C LEU A 199 -0.92 13.65 15.50
N GLU A 200 -1.88 13.34 16.37
CA GLU A 200 -3.31 13.45 16.07
C GLU A 200 -3.71 14.89 15.77
N THR A 201 -3.29 15.86 16.61
CA THR A 201 -3.51 17.29 16.33
C THR A 201 -2.90 17.71 14.99
N GLN A 202 -1.63 17.36 14.74
CA GLN A 202 -0.91 17.73 13.51
C GLN A 202 -1.51 17.17 12.22
N TYR A 203 -2.24 16.04 12.27
CA TYR A 203 -2.85 15.45 11.08
C TYR A 203 -4.36 15.68 10.99
N ALA A 204 -5.04 15.97 12.10
CA ALA A 204 -6.42 16.47 12.07
C ALA A 204 -6.51 17.89 11.51
N GLU A 205 -5.51 18.75 11.76
CA GLU A 205 -5.43 20.10 11.19
C GLU A 205 -5.05 20.10 9.70
N ALA A 206 -4.40 19.04 9.21
CA ALA A 206 -3.96 18.91 7.81
C ALA A 206 -5.10 18.67 6.79
N ASP A 207 -6.31 18.33 7.26
CA ASP A 207 -7.51 18.14 6.43
C ASP A 207 -8.28 19.46 6.15
N GLU A 208 -7.97 20.59 6.83
CA GLU A 208 -8.77 21.83 6.72
C GLU A 208 -8.15 23.00 5.92
N ASP A 209 -6.84 23.31 5.99
CA ASP A 209 -6.25 24.36 5.13
C ASP A 209 -4.70 24.37 4.96
N GLU A 210 -4.23 25.23 4.04
CA GLU A 210 -2.87 25.48 3.52
C GLU A 210 -1.60 24.98 4.29
N THR A 211 -0.74 24.25 3.55
CA THR A 211 0.74 24.17 3.62
C THR A 211 1.43 24.24 5.00
N VAL A 212 1.98 23.10 5.45
CA VAL A 212 2.97 23.05 6.53
C VAL A 212 4.32 23.62 6.07
N ASP A 213 4.52 24.91 6.29
CA ASP A 213 5.83 25.55 6.26
C ASP A 213 6.49 25.45 7.67
N ASP A 214 7.82 25.32 7.69
CA ASP A 214 8.72 25.38 8.87
C ASP A 214 8.44 24.45 10.08
N VAL A 215 8.76 23.14 9.93
CA VAL A 215 9.46 22.38 10.99
C VAL A 215 10.62 21.57 10.37
N ILE A 216 11.68 22.26 9.96
CA ILE A 216 12.91 21.60 9.53
C ILE A 216 13.65 21.04 10.76
N ILE A 217 13.81 19.71 10.82
CA ILE A 217 14.65 19.02 11.80
C ILE A 217 15.41 17.90 11.07
N ASP A 218 16.73 17.84 11.24
CA ASP A 218 17.68 17.05 10.43
C ASP A 218 17.34 15.58 10.15
N HIS A 219 17.90 15.11 9.02
CA HIS A 219 17.65 13.81 8.42
C HIS A 219 18.57 12.69 8.94
N ASP A 220 18.47 12.39 10.24
CA ASP A 220 19.07 11.18 10.84
C ASP A 220 18.32 9.88 10.42
N MET A 221 18.33 9.61 9.11
CA MET A 221 18.49 8.25 8.58
C MET A 221 19.98 7.90 8.39
N GLU A 222 20.87 8.91 8.49
CA GLU A 222 22.34 8.79 8.34
C GLU A 222 23.04 8.07 9.51
N HIS A 223 22.30 7.76 10.59
CA HIS A 223 22.82 7.20 11.83
C HIS A 223 22.42 5.73 12.10
N PHE A 224 21.93 4.99 11.09
CA PHE A 224 21.98 3.52 11.13
C PHE A 224 23.42 3.07 10.87
N THR A 225 23.94 2.11 11.61
CA THR A 225 25.23 1.48 11.31
C THR A 225 25.14 0.54 10.11
N ASP A 226 26.26 0.27 9.45
CA ASP A 226 26.34 -0.69 8.33
C ASP A 226 25.70 -2.05 8.69
N ASP A 227 25.97 -2.58 9.89
CA ASP A 227 25.39 -3.84 10.40
C ASP A 227 23.85 -3.80 10.55
N GLU A 228 23.27 -2.62 10.79
CA GLU A 228 21.83 -2.40 10.89
C GLU A 228 21.21 -2.20 9.50
N LEU A 229 21.88 -1.50 8.59
CA LEU A 229 21.48 -1.36 7.19
C LEU A 229 21.56 -2.70 6.43
N ASP A 230 22.58 -3.53 6.67
CA ASP A 230 22.72 -4.85 6.04
C ASP A 230 21.65 -5.85 6.53
N MET A 231 21.12 -5.66 7.75
CA MET A 231 19.92 -6.38 8.23
C MET A 231 18.62 -5.95 7.52
N LEU A 232 18.60 -4.79 6.87
CA LEU A 232 17.46 -4.18 6.17
C LEU A 232 17.59 -4.17 4.64
N GLY A 233 18.81 -4.36 4.13
CA GLY A 233 19.12 -4.69 2.74
C GLY A 233 18.85 -3.59 1.72
N ILE A 234 19.26 -2.35 1.98
CA ILE A 234 19.28 -1.27 0.96
C ILE A 234 20.75 -0.96 0.66
N SER A 235 21.14 -0.88 -0.61
CA SER A 235 22.54 -0.64 -0.99
C SER A 235 22.78 0.80 -1.43
N GLU A 236 24.03 1.26 -1.30
CA GLU A 236 24.44 2.63 -1.66
C GLU A 236 24.24 2.93 -3.15
N ASP A 237 24.33 1.91 -4.02
CA ASP A 237 24.06 1.98 -5.47
C ASP A 237 22.57 2.26 -5.80
N ASP A 238 21.63 2.04 -4.88
CA ASP A 238 20.19 2.20 -5.14
C ASP A 238 19.74 3.68 -5.17
N ALA A 239 20.59 4.62 -4.75
CA ALA A 239 20.29 6.07 -4.67
C ALA A 239 20.36 6.83 -6.01
N GLN A 240 20.55 6.13 -7.14
CA GLN A 240 20.92 6.66 -8.46
C GLN A 240 19.81 7.45 -9.23
N PHE A 241 18.93 8.17 -8.52
CA PHE A 241 17.90 9.04 -9.11
C PHE A 241 17.76 10.43 -8.47
N ALA A 242 18.67 10.81 -7.55
CA ALA A 242 18.87 12.22 -7.19
C ALA A 242 19.51 12.99 -8.37
N PRO A 243 19.14 14.25 -8.65
CA PRO A 243 19.81 15.06 -9.67
C PRO A 243 21.23 15.45 -9.27
N ASP A 244 22.19 15.28 -10.18
CA ASP A 244 23.57 15.78 -10.04
C ASP A 244 23.64 17.33 -9.98
N ASP A 245 24.72 17.83 -9.36
CA ASP A 245 25.20 19.21 -9.32
C ASP A 245 24.26 20.30 -8.74
N TYR A 246 24.46 20.62 -7.45
CA TYR A 246 24.59 22.02 -6.97
C TYR A 246 25.41 22.12 -5.68
N ASP A 247 26.74 21.91 -5.75
CA ASP A 247 27.67 22.51 -4.76
C ASP A 247 28.93 23.10 -5.43
N ASP A 248 28.85 24.39 -5.73
CA ASP A 248 29.98 25.28 -6.04
C ASP A 248 29.88 26.51 -5.12
N MET A 249 29.66 26.31 -3.81
CA MET A 249 29.36 27.42 -2.89
C MET A 249 30.02 27.41 -1.49
N TYR A 250 30.74 26.35 -1.06
CA TYR A 250 31.55 26.41 0.17
C TYR A 250 32.99 25.86 0.06
N GLY A 251 33.85 26.57 -0.68
CA GLY A 251 35.31 26.39 -0.57
C GLY A 251 35.94 27.20 0.58
N GLY A 252 36.77 26.58 1.43
CA GLY A 252 37.64 27.33 2.36
C GLY A 252 38.43 26.58 3.46
N SER A 253 39.70 26.24 3.19
CA SER A 253 40.81 25.95 4.15
C SER A 253 40.72 24.62 4.94
N GLU A 254 41.73 23.75 5.11
CA GLU A 254 43.17 23.85 5.51
C GLU A 254 43.38 24.45 6.93
N ASP A 255 44.22 23.96 7.87
CA ASP A 255 45.22 22.85 7.96
C ASP A 255 45.26 22.23 9.41
N GLY A 256 45.91 21.10 9.75
CA GLY A 256 46.56 20.02 8.94
C GLY A 256 47.68 19.21 9.68
N TYR A 257 47.35 18.13 10.42
CA TYR A 257 48.32 17.25 11.13
C TYR A 257 47.93 15.74 11.02
N GLY A 258 48.80 14.72 11.07
CA GLY A 258 50.28 14.67 11.15
C GLY A 258 50.79 13.50 12.04
N ASP A 259 51.85 12.77 11.60
CA ASP A 259 52.43 11.50 12.16
C ASP A 259 51.50 10.25 12.10
N GLU A 260 51.87 9.02 11.69
CA GLU A 260 53.09 8.17 11.86
C GLU A 260 53.17 7.44 13.23
N SER A 261 53.59 6.16 13.37
CA SER A 261 53.83 5.05 12.42
C SER A 261 54.02 3.68 13.13
N ASP A 262 53.90 2.57 12.36
CA ASP A 262 54.60 1.27 12.45
C ASP A 262 54.49 0.27 13.65
N ASP A 263 54.96 -0.97 13.36
CA ASP A 263 55.29 -2.14 14.22
C ASP A 263 54.15 -2.90 14.96
N ALA A 264 54.15 -4.25 15.05
CA ALA A 264 54.92 -5.30 14.33
C ALA A 264 54.29 -6.71 14.48
N GLU A 265 54.73 -7.62 13.60
CA GLU A 265 54.42 -9.07 13.48
C GLU A 265 54.71 -9.96 14.71
N SER A 266 54.03 -11.13 14.79
CA SER A 266 54.63 -12.51 14.77
C SER A 266 54.01 -13.55 15.72
N ASP A 267 54.24 -14.82 15.37
CA ASP A 267 54.20 -16.08 16.17
C ASP A 267 52.82 -16.66 16.60
N ASP A 268 52.55 -17.97 16.49
CA ASP A 268 53.25 -19.06 15.78
C ASP A 268 52.28 -20.24 15.47
N SER A 269 52.81 -21.40 15.08
CA SER A 269 52.23 -22.39 14.15
C SER A 269 51.88 -23.77 14.77
N ASP A 270 51.39 -24.68 13.91
CA ASP A 270 51.26 -26.16 14.09
C ASP A 270 50.24 -26.68 15.15
N ASP A 271 49.72 -27.92 15.08
CA ASP A 271 50.10 -29.11 14.27
C ASP A 271 48.87 -29.94 13.79
N SER A 272 49.15 -30.89 12.90
CA SER A 272 48.42 -32.04 12.32
C SER A 272 47.69 -33.00 13.30
N ALA A 273 47.00 -34.09 12.89
CA ALA A 273 46.10 -34.40 11.74
C ALA A 273 45.50 -35.84 11.91
N ASP A 274 44.71 -36.26 10.91
CA ASP A 274 44.51 -37.64 10.39
C ASP A 274 43.66 -38.72 11.14
N ALA A 275 42.50 -38.98 10.52
CA ALA A 275 41.85 -40.25 10.15
C ALA A 275 41.80 -41.53 11.03
N GLU A 276 40.57 -42.01 11.21
CA GLU A 276 40.05 -43.39 10.93
C GLU A 276 40.67 -44.66 11.56
N ALA A 277 39.82 -45.43 12.28
CA ALA A 277 39.28 -46.73 11.81
C ALA A 277 38.81 -47.65 12.96
N GLY A 278 37.62 -48.24 12.85
CA GLY A 278 37.12 -49.33 13.73
C GLY A 278 35.79 -49.91 13.24
N GLN A 279 35.67 -51.24 13.16
CA GLN A 279 34.64 -51.91 12.34
C GLN A 279 33.74 -52.91 13.11
N ASN A 280 32.42 -52.77 12.93
CA ASN A 280 31.41 -53.86 12.85
C ASN A 280 31.13 -54.74 14.12
N PRO A 281 30.07 -55.60 14.13
CA PRO A 281 28.92 -55.72 13.21
C PRO A 281 27.52 -55.91 13.88
N ASP A 282 26.51 -56.16 13.04
CA ASP A 282 25.27 -56.96 13.23
C ASP A 282 24.15 -56.57 14.23
N ALA A 283 23.01 -56.15 13.65
CA ALA A 283 21.69 -56.76 13.91
C ALA A 283 20.73 -56.49 12.73
N GLU A 284 20.12 -57.55 12.19
CA GLU A 284 19.08 -57.50 11.13
C GLU A 284 17.67 -57.39 11.78
N ASP A 285 16.68 -56.76 11.14
CA ASP A 285 15.68 -57.47 10.31
C ASP A 285 14.56 -56.55 9.75
N GLU A 286 13.98 -57.00 8.63
CA GLU A 286 12.77 -56.56 7.88
C GLU A 286 11.90 -55.36 8.34
N ALA A 287 11.65 -54.43 7.40
CA ALA A 287 10.45 -54.55 6.54
C ALA A 287 10.48 -53.57 5.35
N SER A 288 10.15 -54.05 4.14
CA SER A 288 10.08 -53.23 2.92
C SER A 288 8.63 -53.03 2.43
N LEU A 289 8.32 -51.81 1.98
CA LEU A 289 7.14 -51.50 1.15
C LEU A 289 7.49 -50.42 0.13
N ASP A 290 7.83 -50.86 -1.08
CA ASP A 290 7.83 -50.06 -2.30
C ASP A 290 6.49 -50.26 -3.04
N GLY A 291 6.03 -49.25 -3.78
CA GLY A 291 4.72 -49.22 -4.42
C GLY A 291 4.48 -47.90 -5.15
N PRO A 292 4.28 -47.91 -6.49
CA PRO A 292 4.42 -46.70 -7.30
C PRO A 292 3.18 -45.80 -7.30
N LEU A 293 3.41 -44.53 -7.62
CA LEU A 293 2.39 -43.55 -8.02
C LEU A 293 1.63 -44.06 -9.26
N ALA A 294 0.31 -43.87 -9.26
CA ALA A 294 -0.57 -44.16 -10.40
C ALA A 294 -1.01 -42.86 -11.10
N ASP A 295 -1.39 -42.98 -12.37
CA ASP A 295 -1.67 -41.84 -13.26
C ASP A 295 -2.84 -40.95 -12.81
N GLU A 296 -2.75 -39.64 -13.09
CA GLU A 296 -3.89 -38.73 -13.04
C GLU A 296 -4.69 -38.85 -14.36
N GLU A 297 -5.90 -39.43 -14.30
CA GLU A 297 -6.77 -39.54 -15.49
C GLU A 297 -7.40 -38.20 -15.92
N GLU A 298 -7.51 -38.05 -17.24
CA GLU A 298 -8.01 -36.90 -17.99
C GLU A 298 -9.45 -36.52 -17.62
N LEU A 299 -9.64 -35.38 -16.95
CA LEU A 299 -10.97 -34.84 -16.62
C LEU A 299 -11.69 -34.32 -17.86
N THR A 300 -12.53 -35.17 -18.45
CA THR A 300 -13.37 -34.84 -19.61
C THR A 300 -14.45 -33.79 -19.26
N ALA A 301 -14.47 -32.70 -20.03
CA ALA A 301 -15.54 -31.72 -19.96
C ALA A 301 -16.87 -32.30 -20.44
N LYS A 302 -17.96 -32.05 -19.71
CA LYS A 302 -19.33 -32.35 -20.14
C LYS A 302 -20.02 -31.07 -20.55
N GLU A 303 -20.29 -30.94 -21.84
CA GLU A 303 -21.25 -29.97 -22.36
C GLU A 303 -22.65 -30.30 -21.85
N THR A 304 -23.40 -29.28 -21.45
CA THR A 304 -24.83 -29.38 -21.14
C THR A 304 -25.64 -28.69 -22.22
N GLU A 305 -25.95 -29.42 -23.29
CA GLU A 305 -27.03 -29.03 -24.20
C GLU A 305 -28.38 -29.24 -23.51
N GLU A 306 -29.03 -28.16 -23.06
CA GLU A 306 -30.50 -28.12 -22.98
C GLU A 306 -30.98 -26.68 -23.22
N GLY A 307 -32.01 -26.53 -24.05
CA GLY A 307 -32.31 -25.25 -24.70
C GLY A 307 -33.23 -24.32 -23.90
N ALA A 308 -33.01 -23.02 -24.08
CA ALA A 308 -33.99 -21.97 -23.76
C ALA A 308 -34.47 -21.33 -25.06
N GLU A 309 -35.78 -21.37 -25.32
CA GLU A 309 -36.36 -20.89 -26.59
C GLU A 309 -36.40 -19.36 -26.67
N SER A 310 -36.00 -18.81 -27.82
CA SER A 310 -36.05 -17.37 -28.10
C SER A 310 -37.49 -16.93 -28.43
N PHE A 311 -38.21 -16.41 -27.43
CA PHE A 311 -39.54 -15.82 -27.65
C PHE A 311 -39.41 -14.43 -28.32
N THR A 312 -39.72 -14.35 -29.61
CA THR A 312 -39.70 -13.09 -30.38
C THR A 312 -41.05 -12.37 -30.30
N ASP A 313 -41.08 -11.17 -29.74
CA ASP A 313 -42.26 -10.30 -29.69
C ASP A 313 -42.44 -9.56 -31.04
N PRO A 314 -43.61 -9.58 -31.70
CA PRO A 314 -43.81 -8.96 -33.01
C PRO A 314 -44.05 -7.46 -32.89
N ALA A 315 -43.18 -6.65 -33.49
CA ALA A 315 -43.39 -5.20 -33.60
C ALA A 315 -44.58 -4.86 -34.51
N ASP A 316 -45.50 -4.03 -34.02
CA ASP A 316 -46.71 -3.57 -34.71
C ASP A 316 -46.38 -2.57 -35.84
N GLN A 317 -47.25 -2.46 -36.85
CA GLN A 317 -47.09 -1.64 -38.06
C GLN A 317 -48.27 -0.69 -38.28
N ASN A 318 -48.17 0.54 -37.76
CA ASN A 318 -48.87 1.73 -38.26
C ASN A 318 -47.92 2.94 -38.02
N ALA A 319 -47.44 3.75 -38.97
CA ALA A 319 -47.94 4.29 -40.25
C ALA A 319 -48.73 5.62 -40.10
N ASP A 320 -48.34 6.62 -40.90
CA ASP A 320 -48.94 7.95 -41.13
C ASP A 320 -48.96 8.95 -39.93
N ASP A 321 -48.82 10.28 -40.11
CA ASP A 321 -48.68 11.13 -41.31
C ASP A 321 -47.94 12.47 -41.01
N THR A 322 -47.55 13.19 -42.08
CA THR A 322 -47.24 14.64 -42.22
C THR A 322 -45.91 15.23 -41.72
N GLY A 323 -45.28 16.05 -42.60
CA GLY A 323 -44.71 17.34 -42.20
C GLY A 323 -43.24 17.66 -42.51
N GLU A 324 -42.79 17.65 -43.78
CA GLU A 324 -41.40 18.03 -44.15
C GLU A 324 -41.31 19.41 -44.87
N ALA A 325 -40.21 20.13 -44.62
CA ALA A 325 -39.58 21.22 -45.39
C ALA A 325 -40.32 22.56 -45.68
N ALA A 326 -39.90 23.62 -44.96
CA ALA A 326 -39.61 25.01 -45.43
C ALA A 326 -39.15 25.85 -44.20
N ASP A 327 -38.23 26.82 -44.27
CA ASP A 327 -37.39 27.34 -45.37
C ASP A 327 -36.03 27.85 -44.82
N GLU A 328 -35.14 28.37 -45.67
CA GLU A 328 -33.75 28.76 -45.33
C GLU A 328 -33.57 30.18 -44.72
N ALA A 329 -32.43 30.35 -44.02
CA ALA A 329 -31.57 31.55 -43.80
C ALA A 329 -32.08 33.00 -43.83
N GLU A 330 -31.55 33.84 -42.92
CA GLU A 330 -30.63 34.95 -43.29
C GLU A 330 -29.84 35.52 -42.07
N ASP A 331 -28.77 36.28 -42.34
CA ASP A 331 -27.79 36.81 -41.37
C ASP A 331 -28.26 38.04 -40.54
N ALA A 332 -27.67 38.22 -39.34
CA ALA A 332 -27.19 39.53 -38.85
C ALA A 332 -26.38 39.45 -37.53
N GLU A 333 -25.10 39.84 -37.56
CA GLU A 333 -24.36 40.40 -36.40
C GLU A 333 -24.29 41.97 -36.54
N PRO A 334 -23.53 42.73 -35.71
CA PRO A 334 -23.85 43.05 -34.31
C PRO A 334 -23.82 44.57 -34.01
N ALA A 335 -24.22 44.97 -32.80
CA ALA A 335 -23.89 46.25 -32.15
C ALA A 335 -23.97 46.07 -30.62
N GLU A 336 -23.00 46.41 -29.77
CA GLU A 336 -22.19 47.65 -29.58
C GLU A 336 -22.87 48.73 -28.71
N ALA A 337 -22.40 48.80 -27.44
CA ALA A 337 -22.43 49.92 -26.49
C ALA A 337 -23.83 50.50 -26.05
N ASP A 338 -23.97 51.30 -24.98
CA ASP A 338 -23.00 51.85 -24.03
C ASP A 338 -23.62 52.21 -22.64
N ASP A 339 -22.74 52.50 -21.67
CA ASP A 339 -22.82 53.55 -20.62
C ASP A 339 -23.70 53.45 -19.33
N ALA A 340 -23.27 54.27 -18.36
CA ALA A 340 -24.00 54.91 -17.25
C ALA A 340 -24.33 54.17 -15.93
N GLN A 341 -23.34 54.23 -15.03
CA GLN A 341 -23.46 54.71 -13.64
C GLN A 341 -24.34 55.98 -13.48
N THR A 342 -24.88 56.41 -12.32
CA THR A 342 -25.07 55.87 -10.94
C THR A 342 -26.59 55.92 -10.60
N ASP A 343 -27.21 56.14 -9.42
CA ASP A 343 -26.92 56.40 -7.99
C ASP A 343 -28.20 55.97 -7.18
N GLU A 344 -28.46 56.17 -5.87
CA GLU A 344 -27.91 56.99 -4.76
C GLU A 344 -28.25 56.31 -3.39
N ALA A 345 -27.87 56.94 -2.26
CA ALA A 345 -28.60 57.14 -0.97
C ALA A 345 -29.75 56.19 -0.50
N GLU A 346 -30.05 55.93 0.79
CA GLU A 346 -29.56 56.31 2.15
C GLU A 346 -30.44 55.50 3.18
N ALA A 347 -30.27 55.45 4.51
CA ALA A 347 -29.26 55.89 5.48
C ALA A 347 -29.55 55.28 6.88
N LEU A 348 -28.51 55.10 7.71
CA LEU A 348 -28.51 55.18 9.19
C LEU A 348 -29.34 54.12 9.97
N ASP A 349 -29.11 53.89 11.28
CA ASP A 349 -28.42 54.71 12.30
C ASP A 349 -27.49 53.88 13.21
N ALA A 350 -26.49 54.55 13.82
CA ALA A 350 -25.49 53.93 14.70
C ALA A 350 -24.88 54.93 15.70
N ALA A 351 -25.10 54.70 17.01
CA ALA A 351 -24.45 55.37 18.13
C ALA A 351 -24.71 54.61 19.44
N GLU A 352 -23.89 54.64 20.50
CA GLU A 352 -22.44 54.90 20.68
C GLU A 352 -22.03 54.31 22.07
N PRO A 353 -20.73 54.16 22.39
CA PRO A 353 -20.27 53.55 23.65
C PRO A 353 -20.14 54.57 24.81
N ALA A 354 -20.00 54.06 26.04
CA ALA A 354 -19.63 54.83 27.24
C ALA A 354 -18.71 54.00 28.17
N ALA A 355 -17.91 54.67 29.00
CA ALA A 355 -16.73 54.10 29.65
C ALA A 355 -16.84 53.94 31.20
N GLU A 356 -15.70 53.65 31.82
CA GLU A 356 -15.48 53.22 33.21
C GLU A 356 -15.96 54.18 34.33
N ALA A 357 -16.23 53.63 35.51
CA ALA A 357 -16.15 54.28 36.81
C ALA A 357 -15.83 53.25 37.91
N GLN A 358 -15.26 53.69 39.05
CA GLN A 358 -14.75 52.86 40.15
C GLN A 358 -15.57 53.02 41.46
N ASP A 359 -15.20 52.20 42.47
CA ASP A 359 -15.52 52.27 43.92
C ASP A 359 -16.98 52.09 44.39
N GLU A 360 -17.27 50.96 45.06
CA GLU A 360 -17.27 50.85 46.54
C GLU A 360 -16.95 49.41 47.01
#